data_AF-D3PWU2-F1
#
_entry.id   AF-D3PWU2-F1
#
_cell.length_a   1.000
_cell.length_b   1.000
_cell.length_c   1.000
_cell.angle_alpha   90.00
_cell.angle_beta   90.00
_cell.angle_gamma   90.00
#
_symmetry.space_group_name_H-M   'P 1'
#
loop_
_entity.id
_entity.type
_entity.pdbx_description
1 polymer ?
#
loop_
_entity_poly.entity_id
_entity_poly.type
_entity_poly.pdbx_seq_one_letter_code
_entity_poly.pdbx_strand_id
1 'polypeptide(L)'
;MAVMIVLLALGAILVGLLAFQAKKKADRRLADSREEAQRWYERLGGQTLNLVADGDNPAAKQALVDASERYTAAGAQLERAQSRRQYELAADTAIEGLQYVKAARLAMGLDAGPHIPRTSGQLRAGSVTERMEADVDGHRYVASPTPTDDARHYYPGGMVKGRPVPGGWYSEPWWKTALVAGAWGIGSMMVFDALISPGFGTGAVDGAYADGYADGASDYGSGGDYAGGGDFGGGDFGGGDFGGGF
;
A
#
# COMPACT_ATOMS: atom_id res chain seq x y z
N MET A 1 -15.69 -2.39 58.99
CA MET A 1 -14.44 -3.10 58.62
C MET A 1 -14.72 -4.33 57.74
N ALA A 2 -15.47 -5.34 58.20
CA ALA A 2 -15.71 -6.56 57.41
C ALA A 2 -16.35 -6.32 56.02
N VAL A 3 -17.39 -5.48 55.94
CA VAL A 3 -18.06 -5.14 54.66
C VAL A 3 -17.11 -4.48 53.67
N MET A 4 -16.22 -3.60 54.14
CA MET A 4 -15.22 -2.93 53.30
C MET A 4 -14.20 -3.92 52.74
N ILE A 5 -13.74 -4.87 53.56
CA ILE A 5 -12.80 -5.93 53.14
C ILE A 5 -13.45 -6.83 52.08
N VAL A 6 -14.72 -7.20 52.26
CA VAL A 6 -15.47 -8.02 51.29
C VAL A 6 -15.64 -7.28 49.96
N LEU A 7 -15.98 -5.99 49.99
CA LEU A 7 -16.10 -5.18 48.77
C LEU A 7 -14.76 -5.04 48.04
N LEU A 8 -13.66 -4.84 48.77
CA LEU A 8 -12.31 -4.79 48.18
C LEU A 8 -11.91 -6.13 47.56
N ALA A 9 -12.22 -7.26 48.23
CA ALA A 9 -11.94 -8.59 47.70
C ALA A 9 -12.75 -8.88 46.42
N LEU A 10 -14.04 -8.53 46.40
CA LEU A 10 -14.88 -8.66 45.20
C LEU A 10 -14.41 -7.76 44.07
N GLY A 11 -13.98 -6.53 44.38
CA GLY A 11 -13.38 -5.62 43.40
C GLY A 11 -12.10 -6.19 42.79
N ALA A 12 -11.20 -6.74 43.61
CA ALA A 12 -9.97 -7.37 43.13
C ALA A 12 -10.24 -8.60 42.25
N ILE A 13 -11.21 -9.44 42.62
CA ILE A 13 -11.64 -10.60 41.81
C ILE A 13 -12.20 -10.14 40.47
N LEU A 14 -13.07 -9.12 40.46
CA LEU A 14 -13.65 -8.58 39.24
C LEU A 14 -12.57 -8.03 38.30
N VAL A 15 -11.62 -7.24 38.82
CA VAL A 15 -10.50 -6.72 38.05
C VAL A 15 -9.63 -7.85 37.49
N GLY A 16 -9.35 -8.88 38.30
CA GLY A 16 -8.60 -10.06 37.86
C GLY A 16 -9.28 -10.82 36.72
N LEU A 17 -10.59 -11.01 36.79
CA LEU A 17 -11.39 -11.65 35.74
C LEU A 17 -11.38 -10.83 34.44
N LEU A 18 -11.55 -9.51 34.53
CA LEU A 18 -11.50 -8.62 33.37
C LEU A 18 -10.11 -8.63 32.70
N ALA A 19 -9.04 -8.58 33.51
CA ALA A 19 -7.67 -8.65 33.02
C ALA A 19 -7.35 -9.99 32.33
N PHE A 20 -7.81 -11.10 32.91
CA PHE A 20 -7.64 -12.44 32.32
C PHE A 20 -8.37 -12.56 30.97
N GLN A 21 -9.61 -12.07 30.89
CA GLN A 21 -10.36 -12.07 29.62
C GLN A 21 -9.71 -11.17 28.56
N ALA A 22 -9.22 -9.99 28.96
CA ALA A 22 -8.50 -9.09 28.06
C ALA A 22 -7.23 -9.74 27.51
N LYS A 23 -6.44 -10.39 28.37
CA LYS A 23 -5.24 -11.14 27.97
C LYS A 23 -5.58 -12.27 27.01
N LYS A 24 -6.54 -13.13 27.35
CA LYS A 24 -6.98 -14.24 26.49
C LYS A 24 -7.45 -13.76 25.11
N LYS A 25 -8.12 -12.61 25.04
CA LYS A 25 -8.54 -11.99 23.78
C LYS A 25 -7.35 -11.46 22.97
N ALA A 26 -6.36 -10.86 23.62
CA ALA A 26 -5.13 -10.41 22.97
C ALA A 26 -4.33 -11.59 22.40
N ASP A 27 -4.18 -12.67 23.18
CA ASP A 27 -3.47 -13.89 22.76
C ASP A 27 -4.13 -14.54 21.54
N ARG A 28 -5.47 -14.62 21.52
CA ARG A 28 -6.23 -15.11 20.35
C ARG A 28 -6.00 -14.26 19.12
N ARG A 29 -6.15 -12.94 19.24
CA ARG A 29 -5.94 -12.01 18.11
C ARG A 29 -4.51 -12.10 17.55
N LEU A 30 -3.53 -12.31 18.42
CA LEU A 30 -2.14 -12.51 18.01
C LEU A 30 -1.98 -13.82 17.22
N ALA A 31 -2.55 -14.92 17.72
CA ALA A 31 -2.54 -16.22 17.04
C ALA A 31 -3.24 -16.15 15.67
N ASP A 32 -4.44 -15.56 15.61
CA ASP A 32 -5.20 -15.39 14.35
C ASP A 32 -4.38 -14.61 13.31
N SER A 33 -3.71 -13.54 13.74
CA SER A 33 -2.89 -12.71 12.84
C SER A 33 -1.65 -13.46 12.35
N ARG A 34 -1.05 -14.29 13.21
CA ARG A 34 0.09 -15.14 12.83
C ARG A 34 -0.32 -16.19 11.80
N GLU A 35 -1.45 -16.87 12.02
CA GLU A 35 -1.99 -17.86 11.08
C GLU A 35 -2.31 -17.22 9.74
N GLU A 36 -2.94 -16.03 9.74
CA GLU A 36 -3.24 -15.31 8.50
C GLU A 36 -1.96 -14.95 7.73
N ALA A 37 -0.94 -14.44 8.41
CA ALA A 37 0.34 -14.12 7.79
C ALA A 37 1.03 -15.38 7.23
N GLN A 38 0.98 -16.51 7.95
CA GLN A 38 1.48 -17.80 7.47
C GLN A 38 0.73 -18.27 6.22
N ARG A 39 -0.60 -18.22 6.22
CA ARG A 39 -1.42 -18.61 5.06
C ARG A 39 -1.02 -17.85 3.80
N TRP A 40 -0.86 -16.53 3.88
CA TRP A 40 -0.47 -15.71 2.74
C TRP A 40 0.97 -15.97 2.30
N TYR A 41 1.90 -16.14 3.25
CA TYR A 41 3.29 -16.47 2.96
C TYR A 41 3.44 -17.82 2.26
N GLU A 42 2.77 -18.87 2.76
CA GLU A 42 2.77 -20.20 2.15
C GLU A 42 2.15 -20.18 0.76
N ARG A 43 1.03 -19.46 0.57
CA ARG A 43 0.42 -19.25 -0.75
C ARG A 43 1.40 -18.56 -1.70
N LEU A 44 2.09 -17.51 -1.25
CA LEU A 44 3.09 -16.80 -2.06
C LEU A 44 4.25 -17.73 -2.46
N GLY A 45 4.79 -18.49 -1.51
CA GLY A 45 5.85 -19.47 -1.77
C GLY A 45 5.42 -20.51 -2.80
N GLY A 46 4.23 -21.07 -2.63
CA GLY A 46 3.66 -22.05 -3.57
C GLY A 46 3.48 -21.51 -4.99
N GLN A 47 3.11 -20.24 -5.16
CA GLN A 47 2.96 -19.67 -6.51
C GLN A 47 4.28 -19.19 -7.12
N THR A 48 5.16 -18.60 -6.32
CA THR A 48 6.43 -18.02 -6.80
C THR A 48 7.41 -19.12 -7.21
N LEU A 49 7.48 -20.23 -6.45
CA LEU A 49 8.43 -21.31 -6.70
C LEU A 49 8.02 -22.23 -7.87
N ASN A 50 6.74 -22.26 -8.23
CA ASN A 50 6.21 -23.15 -9.28
C ASN A 50 5.94 -22.43 -10.60
N LEU A 51 6.07 -21.11 -10.64
CA LEU A 51 5.81 -20.31 -11.84
C LEU A 51 7.12 -19.85 -12.45
N VAL A 52 7.34 -20.21 -13.72
CA VAL A 52 8.53 -19.85 -14.49
C VAL A 52 8.08 -19.08 -15.72
N ALA A 53 8.69 -17.91 -15.94
CA ALA A 53 8.47 -17.14 -17.16
C ALA A 53 9.33 -17.69 -18.31
N ASP A 54 8.74 -17.74 -19.50
CA ASP A 54 9.47 -18.04 -20.73
C ASP A 54 10.54 -16.96 -21.01
N GLY A 55 11.62 -17.35 -21.68
CA GLY A 55 12.80 -16.50 -21.87
C GLY A 55 12.54 -15.23 -22.70
N ASP A 56 11.48 -15.23 -23.50
CA ASP A 56 11.01 -14.12 -24.34
C ASP A 56 9.99 -13.22 -23.64
N ASN A 57 9.69 -13.44 -22.35
CA ASN A 57 8.76 -12.63 -21.56
C ASN A 57 9.47 -11.86 -20.42
N PRO A 58 10.17 -10.74 -20.74
CA PRO A 58 10.91 -9.97 -19.75
C PRO A 58 10.01 -9.33 -18.68
N ALA A 59 8.76 -8.97 -19.02
CA ALA A 59 7.79 -8.39 -18.09
C ALA A 59 7.38 -9.42 -17.01
N ALA A 60 7.04 -10.65 -17.42
CA ALA A 60 6.73 -11.73 -16.48
C ALA A 60 7.95 -12.09 -15.62
N LYS A 61 9.14 -12.17 -16.23
CA LYS A 61 10.39 -12.44 -15.50
C LYS A 61 10.65 -11.41 -14.42
N GLN A 62 10.53 -10.12 -14.75
CA GLN A 62 10.73 -9.04 -13.79
C GLN A 62 9.72 -9.11 -12.65
N ALA A 63 8.43 -9.31 -12.96
CA ALA A 63 7.40 -9.47 -11.93
C ALA A 63 7.67 -10.67 -11.00
N LEU A 64 8.17 -11.81 -11.51
CA LEU A 64 8.56 -12.95 -10.66
C LEU A 64 9.78 -12.67 -9.78
N VAL A 65 10.72 -11.86 -10.25
CA VAL A 65 11.85 -11.38 -9.43
C VAL A 65 11.31 -10.52 -8.28
N ASP A 66 10.45 -9.53 -8.58
CA ASP A 66 9.84 -8.68 -7.56
C ASP A 66 8.97 -9.50 -6.57
N ALA A 67 8.26 -10.54 -7.05
CA ALA A 67 7.55 -11.48 -6.19
C ALA A 67 8.49 -12.24 -5.24
N SER A 68 9.65 -12.67 -5.72
CA SER A 68 10.66 -13.40 -4.94
C SER A 68 11.32 -12.51 -3.88
N GLU A 69 11.55 -11.23 -4.20
CA GLU A 69 11.98 -10.22 -3.23
C GLU A 69 10.95 -10.08 -2.09
N ARG A 70 9.66 -9.99 -2.46
CA ARG A 70 8.56 -9.92 -1.48
C ARG A 70 8.41 -11.18 -0.65
N TYR A 71 8.60 -12.36 -1.24
CA TYR A 71 8.62 -13.63 -0.51
C TYR A 71 9.72 -13.64 0.56
N THR A 72 10.94 -13.27 0.18
CA THR A 72 12.08 -13.19 1.12
C THR A 72 11.82 -12.18 2.24
N ALA A 73 11.29 -11.00 1.89
CA ALA A 73 10.96 -9.97 2.87
C ALA A 73 9.85 -10.41 3.83
N ALA A 74 8.76 -11.01 3.32
CA ALA A 74 7.65 -11.50 4.13
C ALA A 74 8.11 -12.61 5.10
N GLY A 75 8.93 -13.55 4.64
CA GLY A 75 9.50 -14.60 5.49
C GLY A 75 10.32 -14.02 6.65
N ALA A 76 11.23 -13.08 6.34
CA ALA A 76 12.05 -12.42 7.35
C ALA A 76 11.23 -11.58 8.35
N GLN A 77 10.12 -10.97 7.90
CA GLN A 77 9.20 -10.23 8.79
C GLN A 77 8.40 -11.18 9.67
N LEU A 78 7.90 -12.29 9.11
CA LEU A 78 7.12 -13.30 9.81
C LEU A 78 7.92 -13.96 10.94
N GLU A 79 9.20 -14.25 10.70
CA GLU A 79 10.12 -14.82 11.69
C GLU A 79 10.34 -13.87 12.89
N ARG A 80 10.50 -12.57 12.62
CA ARG A 80 10.78 -11.55 13.64
C ARG A 80 9.52 -10.99 14.32
N ALA A 81 8.34 -11.23 13.78
CA ALA A 81 7.10 -10.64 14.28
C ALA A 81 6.73 -11.20 15.67
N GLN A 82 6.46 -10.28 16.60
CA GLN A 82 6.08 -10.55 18.00
C GLN A 82 4.76 -9.86 18.39
N SER A 83 4.14 -9.12 17.47
CA SER A 83 2.91 -8.38 17.71
C SER A 83 1.93 -8.56 16.55
N ARG A 84 0.64 -8.35 16.85
CA ARG A 84 -0.42 -8.39 15.84
C ARG A 84 -0.09 -7.51 14.63
N ARG A 85 0.34 -6.26 14.86
CA ARG A 85 0.67 -5.33 13.79
C ARG A 85 1.83 -5.82 12.92
N GLN A 86 2.84 -6.45 13.50
CA GLN A 86 3.97 -7.00 12.74
C GLN A 86 3.54 -8.20 11.89
N TYR A 87 2.65 -9.07 12.38
CA TYR A 87 2.08 -10.14 11.56
C TYR A 87 1.21 -9.60 10.41
N GLU A 88 0.39 -8.58 10.67
CA GLU A 88 -0.39 -7.91 9.63
C GLU A 88 0.52 -7.31 8.54
N LEU A 89 1.65 -6.69 8.91
CA LEU A 89 2.63 -6.17 7.94
C LEU A 89 3.30 -7.29 7.12
N ALA A 90 3.58 -8.44 7.73
CA ALA A 90 4.10 -9.61 7.01
C ALA A 90 3.06 -10.16 6.01
N ALA A 91 1.79 -10.21 6.42
CA ALA A 91 0.69 -10.58 5.54
C ALA A 91 0.55 -9.59 4.36
N ASP A 92 0.57 -8.28 4.62
CA ASP A 92 0.52 -7.24 3.58
C ASP A 92 1.68 -7.39 2.58
N THR A 93 2.89 -7.70 3.05
CA THR A 93 4.06 -7.95 2.19
C THR A 93 3.87 -9.20 1.32
N ALA A 94 3.31 -10.26 1.87
CA ALA A 94 3.01 -11.48 1.11
C ALA A 94 1.90 -11.26 0.07
N ILE A 95 0.85 -10.50 0.43
CA ILE A 95 -0.21 -10.08 -0.48
C ILE A 95 0.36 -9.25 -1.63
N GLU A 96 1.28 -8.33 -1.36
CA GLU A 96 1.97 -7.57 -2.40
C GLU A 96 2.76 -8.48 -3.35
N GLY A 97 3.49 -9.46 -2.81
CA GLY A 97 4.15 -10.51 -3.59
C GLY A 97 3.18 -11.25 -4.52
N LEU A 98 1.99 -11.59 -4.02
CA LEU A 98 0.96 -12.26 -4.82
C LEU A 98 0.43 -11.38 -5.95
N GLN A 99 0.39 -10.05 -5.78
CA GLN A 99 0.03 -9.14 -6.87
C GLN A 99 1.08 -9.15 -7.98
N TYR A 100 2.37 -9.27 -7.65
CA TYR A 100 3.42 -9.47 -8.66
C TYR A 100 3.29 -10.81 -9.37
N VAL A 101 2.98 -11.89 -8.65
CA VAL A 101 2.71 -13.20 -9.27
C VAL A 101 1.51 -13.12 -10.21
N LYS A 102 0.42 -12.47 -9.80
CA LYS A 102 -0.73 -12.21 -10.67
C LYS A 102 -0.33 -11.45 -11.93
N ALA A 103 0.47 -10.39 -11.80
CA ALA A 103 0.96 -9.61 -12.93
C ALA A 103 1.80 -10.46 -13.89
N ALA A 104 2.70 -11.32 -13.37
CA ALA A 104 3.46 -12.25 -14.18
C ALA A 104 2.56 -13.23 -14.95
N ARG A 105 1.55 -13.80 -14.29
CA ARG A 105 0.57 -14.70 -14.93
C ARG A 105 -0.15 -14.01 -16.08
N LEU A 106 -0.65 -12.80 -15.86
CA LEU A 106 -1.32 -12.01 -16.89
C LEU A 106 -0.38 -11.67 -18.05
N ALA A 107 0.88 -11.32 -17.77
CA ALA A 107 1.88 -11.08 -18.80
C ALA A 107 2.20 -12.32 -19.64
N MET A 108 2.04 -13.53 -19.08
CA MET A 108 2.15 -14.80 -19.80
C MET A 108 0.85 -15.25 -20.48
N GLY A 109 -0.21 -14.44 -20.45
CA GLY A 109 -1.52 -14.82 -20.97
C GLY A 109 -2.22 -15.94 -20.17
N LEU A 110 -1.79 -16.18 -18.94
CA LEU A 110 -2.40 -17.16 -18.03
C LEU A 110 -3.55 -16.54 -17.24
N ASP A 111 -4.44 -17.38 -16.72
CA ASP A 111 -5.44 -16.96 -15.75
C ASP A 111 -4.79 -16.29 -14.53
N ALA A 112 -5.37 -15.19 -14.05
CA ALA A 112 -4.86 -14.39 -12.93
C ALA A 112 -4.71 -15.20 -11.62
N GLY A 113 -5.42 -16.31 -11.50
CA GLY A 113 -5.51 -17.12 -10.31
C GLY A 113 -6.55 -16.62 -9.31
N PRO A 114 -6.59 -17.19 -8.10
CA PRO A 114 -7.61 -16.86 -7.11
C PRO A 114 -7.52 -15.40 -6.66
N HIS A 115 -8.64 -14.84 -6.22
CA HIS A 115 -8.70 -13.46 -5.71
C HIS A 115 -7.59 -13.18 -4.67
N ILE A 116 -7.01 -11.99 -4.79
CA ILE A 116 -6.01 -11.44 -3.87
C ILE A 116 -6.58 -10.11 -3.36
N PRO A 117 -6.70 -9.93 -2.03
CA PRO A 117 -7.22 -8.70 -1.47
C PRO A 117 -6.31 -7.52 -1.84
N ARG A 118 -6.89 -6.32 -1.92
CA ARG A 118 -6.15 -5.08 -2.06
C ARG A 118 -5.91 -4.45 -0.69
N THR A 119 -4.73 -3.92 -0.46
CA THR A 119 -4.43 -3.14 0.76
C THR A 119 -5.15 -1.79 0.73
N SER A 120 -5.30 -1.14 1.88
CA SER A 120 -5.87 0.22 1.95
C SER A 120 -5.08 1.23 1.12
N GLY A 121 -3.75 1.07 1.02
CA GLY A 121 -2.91 1.90 0.16
C GLY A 121 -3.20 1.72 -1.32
N GLN A 122 -3.39 0.47 -1.77
CA GLN A 122 -3.76 0.14 -3.15
C GLN A 122 -5.14 0.69 -3.52
N LEU A 123 -6.12 0.57 -2.62
CA LEU A 123 -7.46 1.11 -2.86
C LEU A 123 -7.45 2.64 -2.99
N ARG A 124 -6.63 3.34 -2.20
CA ARG A 124 -6.49 4.80 -2.30
C ARG A 124 -5.77 5.24 -3.57
N ALA A 125 -4.68 4.56 -3.90
CA ALA A 125 -3.86 4.93 -5.05
C ALA A 125 -4.48 4.55 -6.40
N GLY A 126 -5.37 3.55 -6.39
CA GLY A 126 -6.06 3.06 -7.58
C GLY A 126 -5.13 2.40 -8.59
N SER A 127 -5.53 2.44 -9.85
CA SER A 127 -4.86 1.78 -10.97
C SER A 127 -4.92 2.57 -12.26
N VAL A 128 -3.90 2.40 -13.06
CA VAL A 128 -3.84 2.87 -14.44
C VAL A 128 -4.89 2.12 -15.26
N THR A 129 -5.82 2.85 -15.85
CA THR A 129 -6.89 2.31 -16.71
C THR A 129 -6.61 2.55 -18.18
N GLU A 130 -5.86 3.61 -18.49
CA GLU A 130 -5.47 3.98 -19.85
C GLU A 130 -3.96 4.19 -19.95
N ARG A 131 -3.43 4.01 -21.15
CA ARG A 131 -2.00 4.24 -21.39
C ARG A 131 -1.69 5.74 -21.30
N MET A 132 -0.68 6.08 -20.51
CA MET A 132 -0.19 7.45 -20.34
C MET A 132 1.29 7.53 -20.70
N GLU A 133 1.70 8.68 -21.23
CA GLU A 133 3.08 8.93 -21.60
C GLU A 133 3.47 10.38 -21.26
N ALA A 134 4.71 10.57 -20.86
CA ALA A 134 5.27 11.89 -20.58
C ALA A 134 6.76 11.92 -20.95
N ASP A 135 7.26 13.10 -21.32
CA ASP A 135 8.69 13.36 -21.48
C ASP A 135 9.18 14.17 -20.29
N VAL A 136 10.25 13.69 -19.63
CA VAL A 136 10.90 14.36 -18.52
C VAL A 136 12.39 14.42 -18.82
N ASP A 137 12.93 15.62 -18.95
CA ASP A 137 14.34 15.87 -19.26
C ASP A 137 14.83 15.14 -20.54
N GLY A 138 13.98 15.01 -21.56
CA GLY A 138 14.30 14.31 -22.81
C GLY A 138 14.19 12.79 -22.73
N HIS A 139 13.63 12.27 -21.64
CA HIS A 139 13.42 10.84 -21.40
C HIS A 139 11.93 10.50 -21.37
N ARG A 140 11.51 9.53 -22.18
CA ARG A 140 10.11 9.11 -22.29
C ARG A 140 9.73 8.12 -21.20
N TYR A 141 8.74 8.49 -20.40
CA TYR A 141 8.11 7.65 -19.40
C TYR A 141 6.74 7.18 -19.86
N VAL A 142 6.42 5.92 -19.54
CA VAL A 142 5.17 5.26 -19.93
C VAL A 142 4.53 4.63 -18.71
N ALA A 143 3.20 4.72 -18.62
CA ALA A 143 2.36 3.93 -17.74
C ALA A 143 1.26 3.23 -18.56
N SER A 144 0.92 1.99 -18.23
CA SER A 144 -0.02 1.16 -19.00
C SER A 144 -0.81 0.20 -18.09
N PRO A 145 -2.09 -0.08 -18.40
CA PRO A 145 -2.87 -1.11 -17.69
C PRO A 145 -2.36 -2.53 -17.95
N THR A 146 -1.69 -2.75 -19.10
CA THR A 146 -1.18 -4.05 -19.55
C THR A 146 0.32 -3.98 -19.83
N PRO A 147 1.05 -5.12 -19.74
CA PRO A 147 2.48 -5.12 -20.04
C PRO A 147 2.72 -4.84 -21.53
N THR A 148 3.72 -4.01 -21.81
CA THR A 148 4.18 -3.70 -23.18
C THR A 148 5.70 -3.77 -23.24
N ASP A 149 6.27 -3.72 -24.45
CA ASP A 149 7.72 -3.67 -24.62
C ASP A 149 8.39 -2.46 -23.97
N ASP A 150 7.66 -1.36 -23.82
CA ASP A 150 8.14 -0.14 -23.18
C ASP A 150 7.54 0.08 -21.79
N ALA A 151 6.77 -0.87 -21.25
CA ALA A 151 6.25 -0.84 -19.88
C ALA A 151 6.35 -2.24 -19.25
N ARG A 152 7.55 -2.58 -18.76
CA ARG A 152 7.88 -3.93 -18.26
C ARG A 152 7.91 -4.02 -16.74
N HIS A 153 7.83 -2.90 -16.02
CA HIS A 153 7.91 -2.86 -14.56
C HIS A 153 6.52 -2.74 -13.96
N TYR A 154 6.05 -3.82 -13.34
CA TYR A 154 4.77 -3.77 -12.63
C TYR A 154 4.93 -3.10 -11.27
N TYR A 155 3.94 -2.30 -10.88
CA TYR A 155 3.73 -1.86 -9.51
C TYR A 155 2.29 -2.19 -9.10
N PRO A 156 2.06 -2.80 -7.93
CA PRO A 156 0.72 -3.18 -7.50
C PRO A 156 -0.14 -2.00 -6.98
N GLY A 157 0.44 -0.80 -6.88
CA GLY A 157 -0.21 0.39 -6.36
C GLY A 157 0.01 0.59 -4.86
N GLY A 158 -0.03 1.84 -4.40
CA GLY A 158 0.17 2.15 -2.98
C GLY A 158 0.48 3.60 -2.68
N MET A 159 0.58 3.92 -1.38
CA MET A 159 1.01 5.24 -0.93
C MET A 159 2.53 5.24 -0.73
N VAL A 160 3.25 6.06 -1.49
CA VAL A 160 4.69 6.25 -1.37
C VAL A 160 4.95 7.62 -0.76
N LYS A 161 5.32 7.64 0.52
CA LYS A 161 5.60 8.88 1.30
C LYS A 161 4.48 9.93 1.16
N GLY A 162 3.24 9.49 1.30
CA GLY A 162 2.05 10.35 1.25
C GLY A 162 1.50 10.62 -0.15
N ARG A 163 2.20 10.22 -1.23
CA ARG A 163 1.70 10.35 -2.60
C ARG A 163 1.12 9.01 -3.11
N PRO A 164 -0.03 9.02 -3.81
CA PRO A 164 -0.63 7.82 -4.38
C PRO A 164 0.09 7.44 -5.67
N VAL A 165 0.74 6.28 -5.70
CA VAL A 165 1.30 5.72 -6.95
C VAL A 165 0.35 4.63 -7.44
N PRO A 166 -0.31 4.80 -8.59
CA PRO A 166 -1.32 3.85 -9.08
C PRO A 166 -0.73 2.48 -9.42
N GLY A 167 -1.53 1.44 -9.32
CA GLY A 167 -1.17 0.11 -9.82
C GLY A 167 -1.13 0.09 -11.34
N GLY A 168 -0.11 -0.52 -11.94
CA GLY A 168 0.05 -0.57 -13.39
C GLY A 168 1.43 -1.03 -13.84
N TRP A 169 1.64 -1.03 -15.14
CA TRP A 169 2.93 -1.31 -15.78
C TRP A 169 3.60 -0.01 -16.17
N TYR A 170 4.91 0.08 -15.94
CA TYR A 170 5.69 1.29 -16.15
C TYR A 170 6.96 1.02 -16.95
N SER A 171 7.42 2.03 -17.67
CA SER A 171 8.70 1.97 -18.40
C SER A 171 9.90 1.80 -17.47
N GLU A 172 9.84 2.46 -16.31
CA GLU A 172 10.89 2.44 -15.31
C GLU A 172 10.31 2.40 -13.90
N PRO A 173 11.03 1.81 -12.92
CA PRO A 173 10.58 1.74 -11.54
C PRO A 173 10.87 3.02 -10.74
N TRP A 174 10.43 4.19 -11.24
CA TRP A 174 10.75 5.52 -10.68
C TRP A 174 10.28 5.74 -9.22
N TRP A 175 9.33 4.94 -8.73
CA TRP A 175 8.87 4.95 -7.35
C TRP A 175 9.85 4.25 -6.38
N LYS A 176 10.70 3.33 -6.87
CA LYS A 176 11.61 2.55 -6.02
C LYS A 176 12.61 3.46 -5.29
N THR A 177 13.05 4.55 -5.92
CA THR A 177 13.97 5.53 -5.31
C THR A 177 13.38 6.14 -4.06
N ALA A 178 12.09 6.52 -4.09
CA ALA A 178 11.40 7.10 -2.93
C ALA A 178 11.16 6.07 -1.82
N LEU A 179 10.95 4.80 -2.17
CA LEU A 179 10.83 3.71 -1.20
C LEU A 179 12.15 3.44 -0.47
N VAL A 180 13.28 3.46 -1.17
CA VAL A 180 14.61 3.16 -0.61
C VAL A 180 15.22 4.37 0.11
N ALA A 181 15.26 5.53 -0.54
CA ALA A 181 15.91 6.73 -0.01
C ALA A 181 15.09 7.41 1.10
N GLY A 182 13.82 7.04 1.24
CA GLY A 182 12.94 7.61 2.26
C GLY A 182 12.43 9.03 1.95
N ALA A 183 12.83 9.60 0.81
CA ALA A 183 12.38 10.88 0.28
C ALA A 183 12.21 10.77 -1.24
N TRP A 184 11.28 11.56 -1.77
CA TRP A 184 11.10 11.69 -3.21
C TRP A 184 12.29 12.44 -3.83
N GLY A 185 13.02 11.79 -4.72
CA GLY A 185 14.02 12.47 -5.54
C GLY A 185 13.35 13.41 -6.54
N ILE A 186 14.05 14.49 -6.93
CA ILE A 186 13.54 15.50 -7.87
C ILE A 186 13.03 14.82 -9.17
N GLY A 187 13.79 13.88 -9.73
CA GLY A 187 13.37 13.14 -10.93
C GLY A 187 12.07 12.33 -10.74
N SER A 188 11.93 11.60 -9.62
CA SER A 188 10.69 10.86 -9.32
C SER A 188 9.48 11.78 -9.15
N MET A 189 9.68 13.00 -8.62
CA MET A 189 8.62 14.01 -8.54
C MET A 189 8.22 14.51 -9.93
N MET A 190 9.20 14.85 -10.78
CA MET A 190 8.94 15.31 -12.14
C MET A 190 8.19 14.25 -12.97
N VAL A 191 8.58 12.98 -12.85
CA VAL A 191 7.84 11.87 -13.49
C VAL A 191 6.42 11.77 -12.94
N PHE A 192 6.23 11.84 -11.63
CA PHE A 192 4.88 11.82 -11.05
C PHE A 192 4.02 12.97 -11.56
N ASP A 193 4.53 14.20 -11.52
CA ASP A 193 3.78 15.40 -11.89
C ASP A 193 3.49 15.45 -13.40
N ALA A 194 4.38 14.94 -14.25
CA ALA A 194 4.20 14.92 -15.71
C ALA A 194 3.36 13.72 -16.21
N LEU A 195 3.53 12.53 -15.62
CA LEU A 195 2.90 11.29 -16.09
C LEU A 195 1.59 10.98 -15.36
N ILE A 196 1.56 11.14 -14.03
CA ILE A 196 0.49 10.60 -13.19
C ILE A 196 -0.51 11.67 -12.79
N SER A 197 -0.05 12.85 -12.39
CA SER A 197 -0.96 13.94 -11.97
C SER A 197 -2.01 14.29 -13.04
N PRO A 198 -1.69 14.37 -14.35
CA PRO A 198 -2.71 14.62 -15.38
C PRO A 198 -3.70 13.46 -15.51
N GLY A 199 -3.22 12.22 -15.32
CA GLY A 199 -4.04 11.01 -15.44
C GLY A 199 -5.20 10.93 -14.45
N PHE A 200 -5.05 11.51 -13.25
CA PHE A 200 -6.16 11.64 -12.30
C PHE A 200 -7.25 12.59 -12.80
N GLY A 201 -6.88 13.67 -13.49
CA GLY A 201 -7.84 14.63 -14.05
C GLY A 201 -8.55 14.14 -15.31
N THR A 202 -7.90 13.28 -16.10
CA THR A 202 -8.48 12.74 -17.35
C THR A 202 -9.26 11.44 -17.16
N GLY A 203 -9.19 10.81 -15.97
CA GLY A 203 -9.78 9.49 -15.72
C GLY A 203 -8.93 8.31 -16.20
N ALA A 204 -7.69 8.55 -16.64
CA ALA A 204 -6.72 7.51 -17.01
C ALA A 204 -6.16 6.75 -15.79
N VAL A 205 -6.47 7.23 -14.58
CA VAL A 205 -6.23 6.57 -13.30
C VAL A 205 -7.54 6.54 -12.52
N ASP A 206 -7.94 5.35 -12.05
CA ASP A 206 -9.09 5.18 -11.17
C ASP A 206 -8.70 5.27 -9.67
N GLY A 207 -9.67 5.20 -8.76
CA GLY A 207 -9.45 5.03 -7.33
C GLY A 207 -9.83 6.23 -6.47
N ALA A 208 -9.84 6.04 -5.15
CA ALA A 208 -10.42 7.02 -4.22
C ALA A 208 -9.68 8.37 -4.20
N TYR A 209 -8.38 8.41 -4.55
CA TYR A 209 -7.69 9.68 -4.75
C TYR A 209 -8.14 10.38 -6.03
N ALA A 210 -8.39 9.63 -7.11
CA ALA A 210 -8.90 10.17 -8.36
C ALA A 210 -10.30 10.78 -8.14
N ASP A 211 -11.18 10.09 -7.40
CA ASP A 211 -12.51 10.59 -7.05
C ASP A 211 -12.42 11.94 -6.32
N GLY A 212 -11.58 12.04 -5.28
CA GLY A 212 -11.38 13.31 -4.55
C GLY A 212 -10.70 14.41 -5.37
N TYR A 213 -9.83 14.04 -6.31
CA TYR A 213 -9.20 14.98 -7.25
C TYR A 213 -10.24 15.55 -8.23
N ALA A 214 -11.12 14.69 -8.77
CA ALA A 214 -12.20 15.07 -9.66
C ALA A 214 -13.25 15.94 -8.95
N ASP A 215 -13.65 15.58 -7.73
CA ASP A 215 -14.55 16.39 -6.89
C ASP A 215 -13.97 17.79 -6.66
N GLY A 216 -12.69 17.88 -6.26
CA GLY A 216 -12.00 19.16 -6.10
C GLY A 216 -11.92 19.96 -7.40
N ALA A 217 -11.59 19.33 -8.53
CA ALA A 217 -11.53 19.99 -9.83
C ALA A 217 -12.91 20.47 -10.32
N SER A 218 -13.97 19.74 -9.99
CA SER A 218 -15.35 20.11 -10.34
C SER A 218 -15.88 21.29 -9.51
N ASP A 219 -15.44 21.44 -8.26
CA ASP A 219 -15.76 22.57 -7.39
C ASP A 219 -15.10 23.88 -7.88
N TYR A 220 -13.93 23.79 -8.53
CA TYR A 220 -13.31 24.91 -9.26
C TYR A 220 -13.97 25.17 -10.64
N GLY A 221 -14.67 24.20 -11.21
CA GLY A 221 -15.29 24.26 -12.54
C GLY A 221 -16.68 24.92 -12.58
N SER A 222 -17.32 25.13 -11.43
CA SER A 222 -18.67 25.70 -11.32
C SER A 222 -18.68 26.98 -10.46
N GLY A 223 -17.86 27.97 -10.81
CA GLY A 223 -17.81 29.22 -10.06
C GLY A 223 -16.89 30.24 -10.71
N GLY A 224 -17.25 30.71 -11.91
CA GLY A 224 -16.64 31.90 -12.48
C GLY A 224 -16.80 33.09 -11.53
N ASP A 225 -15.72 33.86 -11.42
CA ASP A 225 -15.60 35.17 -10.78
C ASP A 225 -15.42 35.21 -9.25
N TYR A 226 -14.20 34.92 -8.78
CA TYR A 226 -13.61 35.69 -7.68
C TYR A 226 -12.15 36.03 -7.98
N ALA A 227 -11.95 37.21 -8.56
CA ALA A 227 -10.74 37.98 -8.33
C ALA A 227 -10.67 38.30 -6.83
N GLY A 228 -9.62 37.84 -6.14
CA GLY A 228 -9.42 38.20 -4.74
C GLY A 228 -8.31 37.39 -4.10
N GLY A 229 -7.12 37.97 -4.03
CA GLY A 229 -6.16 37.58 -3.01
C GLY A 229 -6.81 37.73 -1.63
N GLY A 230 -6.69 36.70 -0.80
CA GLY A 230 -7.28 36.68 0.54
C GLY A 230 -6.54 35.68 1.41
N ASP A 231 -5.61 36.22 2.18
CA ASP A 231 -5.11 35.65 3.43
C ASP A 231 -6.28 35.13 4.30
N PHE A 232 -6.23 33.86 4.67
CA PHE A 232 -6.99 33.33 5.80
C PHE A 232 -6.05 32.53 6.70
N GLY A 233 -5.27 33.26 7.48
CA GLY A 233 -4.81 32.78 8.77
C GLY A 233 -5.96 32.54 9.75
N GLY A 234 -5.68 31.65 10.73
CA GLY A 234 -6.30 31.70 12.05
C GLY A 234 -7.39 30.66 12.33
N GLY A 235 -6.98 29.52 12.89
CA GLY A 235 -7.88 28.52 13.46
C GLY A 235 -7.13 27.56 14.36
N ASP A 236 -6.63 28.10 15.48
CA ASP A 236 -6.08 27.37 16.62
C ASP A 236 -7.12 26.35 17.16
N PHE A 237 -6.77 25.06 17.12
CA PHE A 237 -7.30 24.07 18.05
C PHE A 237 -6.16 23.14 18.48
N GLY A 238 -5.48 23.56 19.54
CA GLY A 238 -5.23 22.66 20.66
C GLY A 238 -3.90 21.93 20.63
N GLY A 239 -2.85 22.66 20.99
CA GLY A 239 -1.68 22.08 21.62
C GLY A 239 -2.06 21.34 22.91
N GLY A 240 -1.55 20.13 23.04
CA GLY A 240 -1.48 19.36 24.28
C GLY A 240 -0.10 18.77 24.38
N ASP A 241 0.83 19.58 24.89
CA ASP A 241 2.18 19.19 25.27
C ASP A 241 2.13 18.21 26.44
N PHE A 242 2.87 17.10 26.33
CA PHE A 242 3.58 16.52 27.47
C PHE A 242 4.89 15.89 26.93
N GLY A 243 6.00 16.62 27.12
CA GLY A 243 7.38 16.11 27.09
C GLY A 243 7.57 14.88 28.00
N GLY A 244 8.66 14.10 27.95
CA GLY A 244 10.06 14.41 27.66
C GLY A 244 10.90 13.94 28.85
N GLY A 245 11.82 12.98 28.65
CA GLY A 245 12.80 12.45 29.63
C GLY A 245 12.18 11.52 30.69
N PHE A 246 12.63 10.29 30.93
CA PHE A 246 13.99 9.75 31.11
C PHE A 246 14.14 8.34 30.50
#